data_AF-A0AB74TNW6-F1
#
_entry.id   AF-A0AB74TNW6-F1
#
_cell.length_a   1.000
_cell.length_b   1.000
_cell.length_c   1.000
_cell.angle_alpha   90.00
_cell.angle_beta   90.00
_cell.angle_gamma   90.00
#
_symmetry.space_group_name_H-M   'P 1'
#
loop_
_entity.id
_entity.type
_entity.pdbx_description
1 polymer ?
#
loop_
_entity_poly.entity_id
_entity_poly.type
_entity_poly.pdbx_seq_one_letter_code
_entity_poly.pdbx_strand_id
1 'polypeptide(L)'
;MAGKWTEYSDEQLLEMLKKTIEDMGMTKYPSRTELQKHIGDYDIPSPTSYLYRFDCSWQELMERIDYGYDLEELYSEVNRENAEERMTENTGKKKENVRWRDESRKEIVEAIIENMRKDHIITFTEYKERRDRETTPSAATLSRKNIKWSEIKNEYKARYG
;
A
#
# COMPACT_ATOMS: atom_id res chain seq x y z
N MET A 1 -19.83 -10.60 -5.63
CA MET A 1 -20.15 -11.56 -4.55
C MET A 1 -20.33 -10.76 -3.28
N ALA A 2 -21.52 -10.75 -2.68
CA ALA A 2 -21.70 -10.23 -1.33
C ALA A 2 -21.16 -11.32 -0.38
N GLY A 3 -19.92 -11.14 0.08
CA GLY A 3 -19.27 -12.09 1.00
C GLY A 3 -19.79 -11.92 2.43
N LYS A 4 -19.56 -12.92 3.29
CA LYS A 4 -19.84 -12.96 4.75
C LYS A 4 -19.56 -11.64 5.49
N TRP A 5 -18.68 -10.80 4.96
CA TRP A 5 -18.19 -9.60 5.64
C TRP A 5 -18.97 -8.31 5.35
N THR A 6 -19.98 -8.34 4.47
CA THR A 6 -20.75 -7.12 4.10
C THR A 6 -21.67 -6.63 5.21
N GLU A 7 -21.99 -7.47 6.19
CA GLU A 7 -22.84 -7.12 7.34
C GLU A 7 -22.10 -6.33 8.43
N TYR A 8 -20.77 -6.42 8.46
CA TYR A 8 -19.94 -5.67 9.41
C TYR A 8 -19.76 -4.23 8.94
N SER A 9 -19.82 -3.30 9.88
CA SER A 9 -19.42 -1.91 9.65
C SER A 9 -17.91 -1.79 9.40
N ASP A 10 -17.50 -0.66 8.83
CA ASP A 10 -16.10 -0.36 8.59
C ASP A 10 -15.28 -0.33 9.89
N GLU A 11 -15.85 0.25 10.96
CA GLU A 11 -15.24 0.30 12.29
C GLU A 11 -15.01 -1.10 12.87
N GLN A 12 -16.02 -1.97 12.81
CA GLN A 12 -15.92 -3.35 13.29
C GLN A 12 -14.84 -4.13 12.56
N LEU A 13 -14.72 -3.93 11.24
CA LEU A 13 -13.67 -4.59 10.46
C LEU A 13 -12.28 -4.08 10.81
N LEU A 14 -12.11 -2.76 10.98
CA LEU A 14 -10.83 -2.19 11.42
C LEU A 14 -10.45 -2.71 12.82
N GLU A 15 -11.41 -2.82 13.73
CA GLU A 15 -11.20 -3.38 15.07
C GLU A 15 -10.83 -4.87 15.02
N MET A 16 -11.50 -5.67 14.19
CA MET A 16 -11.16 -7.08 13.95
C MET A 16 -9.72 -7.21 13.45
N LEU A 17 -9.33 -6.41 12.46
CA LEU A 17 -7.98 -6.41 11.92
C LEU A 17 -6.94 -6.04 12.98
N LYS A 18 -7.20 -4.98 13.76
CA LYS A 18 -6.32 -4.53 14.83
C LYS A 18 -6.10 -5.62 15.87
N LYS A 19 -7.18 -6.22 16.37
CA LYS A 19 -7.12 -7.33 17.33
C LYS A 19 -6.33 -8.52 16.80
N THR A 20 -6.55 -8.94 15.56
CA THR A 20 -5.78 -10.05 14.98
C THR A 20 -4.28 -9.74 14.87
N ILE A 21 -3.91 -8.50 14.51
CA ILE A 21 -2.50 -8.09 14.46
C ILE A 21 -1.88 -8.13 15.86
N GLU A 22 -2.60 -7.67 16.88
CA GLU A 22 -2.20 -7.73 18.29
C GLU A 22 -2.06 -9.18 18.79
N ASP A 23 -3.03 -10.05 18.48
CA ASP A 23 -3.03 -11.48 18.84
C ASP A 23 -1.86 -12.23 18.21
N MET A 24 -1.50 -11.88 16.97
CA MET A 24 -0.32 -12.42 16.28
C MET A 24 1.01 -11.87 16.85
N GLY A 25 0.96 -10.91 17.77
CA GLY A 25 2.16 -10.26 18.33
C GLY A 25 2.89 -9.37 17.33
N MET A 26 2.24 -8.93 16.25
CA MET A 26 2.82 -8.03 15.27
C MET A 26 2.77 -6.58 15.80
N THR A 27 3.80 -6.18 16.54
CA THR A 27 3.81 -4.89 17.26
C THR A 27 4.48 -3.75 16.48
N LYS A 28 5.37 -4.05 15.53
CA LYS A 28 6.06 -3.07 14.68
C LYS A 28 5.92 -3.44 13.21
N TYR A 29 5.43 -2.52 12.38
CA TYR A 29 5.24 -2.69 10.93
C TYR A 29 4.54 -3.98 10.49
N PRO A 30 3.26 -4.20 10.88
CA PRO A 30 2.54 -5.44 10.58
C PRO A 30 2.66 -5.89 9.12
N SER A 31 3.12 -7.12 8.90
CA SER A 31 3.35 -7.63 7.55
C SER A 31 2.05 -8.18 6.96
N ARG A 32 1.59 -7.60 5.84
CA ARG A 32 0.48 -8.13 5.06
C ARG A 32 0.68 -9.60 4.69
N THR A 33 1.90 -9.96 4.31
CA THR A 33 2.24 -11.33 3.90
C THR A 33 2.16 -12.28 5.08
N GLU A 34 2.59 -11.84 6.26
CA GLU A 34 2.52 -12.67 7.46
C GLU A 34 1.08 -12.90 7.90
N LEU A 35 0.26 -11.85 7.93
CA LEU A 35 -1.18 -11.98 8.15
C LEU A 35 -1.85 -12.91 7.11
N GLN A 36 -1.44 -12.82 5.84
CA GLN A 36 -1.99 -13.66 4.78
C GLN A 36 -1.69 -15.15 4.96
N LYS A 37 -0.52 -15.51 5.52
CA LYS A 37 -0.15 -16.91 5.80
C LYS A 37 -1.01 -17.50 6.91
N HIS A 38 -1.33 -16.70 7.92
CA HIS A 38 -2.07 -17.11 9.12
C HIS A 38 -3.57 -16.84 9.04
N ILE A 39 -4.09 -16.42 7.87
CA ILE A 39 -5.49 -16.02 7.75
C ILE A 39 -6.48 -17.15 8.07
N GLY A 40 -6.08 -18.41 7.88
CA GLY A 40 -6.90 -19.58 8.21
C GLY A 40 -7.07 -19.81 9.71
N ASP A 41 -6.21 -19.20 10.53
CA ASP A 41 -6.20 -19.34 11.99
C ASP A 41 -7.17 -18.35 12.67
N TYR A 42 -7.71 -17.38 11.92
CA TYR A 42 -8.54 -16.29 12.42
C TYR A 42 -9.85 -16.16 11.64
N ASP A 43 -10.96 -15.83 12.29
CA ASP A 43 -12.23 -15.55 11.62
C ASP A 43 -12.30 -14.09 11.13
N ILE A 44 -11.43 -13.74 10.19
CA ILE A 44 -11.36 -12.39 9.60
C ILE A 44 -11.33 -12.41 8.06
N PRO A 45 -11.73 -11.32 7.39
CA PRO A 45 -11.52 -11.17 5.95
C PRO A 45 -10.04 -11.27 5.56
N SER A 46 -9.76 -11.71 4.33
CA SER A 46 -8.39 -11.69 3.82
C SER A 46 -7.82 -10.25 3.83
N PRO A 47 -6.49 -10.06 4.00
CA PRO A 47 -5.86 -8.74 3.93
C PRO A 47 -6.21 -8.00 2.64
N THR A 48 -6.31 -8.75 1.54
CA THR A 48 -6.72 -8.25 0.24
C THR A 48 -8.15 -7.71 0.26
N SER A 49 -9.09 -8.37 0.94
CA SER A 49 -10.47 -7.92 1.10
C SER A 49 -10.55 -6.55 1.80
N TYR A 50 -9.72 -6.33 2.81
CA TYR A 50 -9.62 -5.01 3.47
C TYR A 50 -9.18 -3.92 2.48
N LEU A 51 -8.12 -4.17 1.69
CA LEU A 51 -7.63 -3.19 0.72
C LEU A 51 -8.70 -2.80 -0.31
N TYR A 52 -9.47 -3.77 -0.80
CA TYR A 52 -10.58 -3.52 -1.73
C TYR A 52 -11.71 -2.73 -1.06
N ARG A 53 -12.07 -3.07 0.19
CA ARG A 53 -13.17 -2.41 0.90
C ARG A 53 -12.84 -0.96 1.25
N PHE A 54 -11.63 -0.69 1.71
CA PHE A 54 -11.21 0.65 2.16
C PHE A 54 -10.57 1.51 1.06
N ASP A 55 -10.42 0.95 -0.14
CA ASP A 55 -9.81 1.55 -1.32
C ASP A 55 -8.51 2.31 -1.02
N CYS A 56 -7.55 1.57 -0.46
CA CYS A 56 -6.29 2.12 0.01
C CYS A 56 -5.14 1.11 -0.05
N SER A 57 -3.92 1.59 0.14
CA SER A 57 -2.74 0.74 0.31
C SER A 57 -2.69 0.08 1.70
N TRP A 58 -1.83 -0.93 1.87
CA TRP A 58 -1.64 -1.56 3.18
C TRP A 58 -1.12 -0.58 4.23
N GLN A 59 -0.17 0.28 3.86
CA GLN A 59 0.36 1.29 4.78
C GLN A 59 -0.73 2.25 5.26
N GLU A 60 -1.55 2.76 4.34
CA GLU A 60 -2.70 3.60 4.71
C GLU A 60 -3.71 2.84 5.59
N LEU A 61 -3.93 1.55 5.34
CA LEU A 61 -4.79 0.74 6.18
C LEU A 61 -4.23 0.58 7.60
N MET A 62 -2.92 0.38 7.75
CA MET A 62 -2.25 0.29 9.06
C MET A 62 -2.29 1.62 9.82
N GLU A 63 -2.11 2.74 9.13
CA GLU A 63 -2.27 4.06 9.75
C GLU A 63 -3.68 4.27 10.33
N ARG A 64 -4.72 3.71 9.69
CA ARG A 64 -6.11 3.81 10.18
C ARG A 64 -6.37 3.01 11.47
N ILE A 65 -5.52 2.05 11.81
CA ILE A 65 -5.61 1.25 13.03
C ILE A 65 -4.50 1.59 14.03
N ASP A 66 -3.91 2.80 13.91
CA ASP A 66 -2.85 3.37 14.75
C ASP A 66 -1.49 2.68 14.65
N TYR A 67 -1.27 1.85 13.62
CA TYR A 67 0.03 1.33 13.28
C TYR A 67 0.69 2.27 12.28
N GLY A 68 1.25 3.37 12.79
CA GLY A 68 2.04 4.32 12.00
C GLY A 68 3.33 3.66 11.48
N TYR A 69 3.67 3.94 10.22
CA TYR A 69 4.91 3.47 9.62
C TYR A 69 5.94 4.61 9.62
N ASP A 70 7.00 4.51 10.43
CA ASP A 70 8.22 5.28 10.18
C ASP A 70 8.95 4.62 9.00
N LEU A 71 8.78 5.22 7.82
CA LEU A 71 9.35 4.67 6.60
C LEU A 71 10.87 4.81 6.54
N GLU A 72 11.45 5.83 7.18
CA GLU A 72 12.91 5.99 7.23
C GLU A 72 13.52 4.85 8.05
N GLU A 73 12.94 4.60 9.23
CA GLU A 73 13.36 3.51 10.10
C GLU A 73 13.13 2.14 9.42
N LEU A 74 11.91 1.87 8.93
CA LEU A 74 11.57 0.60 8.27
C LEU A 74 12.49 0.30 7.09
N TYR A 75 12.74 1.26 6.19
CA TYR A 75 13.62 1.01 5.06
C TYR A 75 15.08 0.89 5.48
N SER A 76 15.51 1.54 6.57
CA SER A 76 16.86 1.35 7.11
C SER A 76 17.06 -0.07 7.69
N GLU A 77 16.06 -0.58 8.42
CA GLU A 77 16.05 -1.94 8.99
C GLU A 77 15.98 -3.01 7.89
N VAL A 78 15.03 -2.89 6.95
CA VAL A 78 14.89 -3.83 5.83
C VAL A 78 16.14 -3.82 4.95
N ASN A 79 16.75 -2.66 4.70
CA ASN A 79 18.01 -2.62 3.95
C ASN A 79 19.16 -3.28 4.72
N ARG A 80 19.16 -3.25 6.06
CA ARG A 80 20.17 -3.92 6.89
C ARG A 80 20.01 -5.44 6.81
N GLU A 81 18.80 -5.95 7.02
CA GLU A 81 18.49 -7.39 6.91
C GLU A 81 18.77 -7.92 5.50
N ASN A 82 18.34 -7.17 4.47
CA ASN A 82 18.64 -7.53 3.08
C ASN A 82 20.13 -7.40 2.74
N ALA A 83 20.89 -6.51 3.39
CA ALA A 83 22.33 -6.39 3.18
C ALA A 83 23.09 -7.57 3.81
N GLU A 84 22.64 -8.07 4.95
CA GLU A 84 23.15 -9.28 5.60
C GLU A 84 22.86 -10.53 4.74
N GLU A 85 21.68 -10.61 4.12
CA GLU A 85 21.28 -11.72 3.25
C GLU A 85 21.94 -11.67 1.84
N ARG A 86 22.25 -10.47 1.33
CA ARG A 86 22.87 -10.25 -0.02
C ARG A 86 24.39 -10.35 -0.06
N MET A 87 25.05 -10.66 1.06
CA MET A 87 26.50 -10.92 1.10
C MET A 87 26.91 -12.10 0.19
N THR A 88 25.98 -12.92 -0.30
CA THR A 88 26.30 -14.13 -1.06
C THR A 88 26.12 -14.05 -2.58
N GLU A 89 25.40 -13.10 -3.19
CA GLU A 89 25.28 -13.11 -4.66
C GLU A 89 24.95 -11.74 -5.31
N ASN A 90 25.87 -11.32 -6.19
CA ASN A 90 25.76 -10.32 -7.26
C ASN A 90 25.70 -8.81 -6.95
N THR A 91 26.85 -8.18 -7.18
CA THR A 91 27.12 -6.77 -7.57
C THR A 91 26.04 -5.74 -7.28
N GLY A 92 26.21 -5.00 -6.18
CA GLY A 92 25.42 -3.83 -5.77
C GLY A 92 25.48 -2.60 -6.70
N LYS A 93 25.43 -2.79 -8.01
CA LYS A 93 25.27 -1.69 -8.97
C LYS A 93 23.81 -1.24 -8.96
N LYS A 94 23.54 -0.06 -8.39
CA LYS A 94 22.23 0.61 -8.51
C LYS A 94 21.89 0.74 -9.99
N LYS A 95 20.70 0.30 -10.41
CA LYS A 95 20.19 0.62 -11.76
C LYS A 95 20.12 2.13 -11.90
N GLU A 96 20.84 2.66 -12.88
CA GLU A 96 20.78 4.06 -13.28
C GLU A 96 19.45 4.31 -14.02
N ASN A 97 18.97 5.56 -14.03
CA ASN A 97 17.79 6.02 -14.79
C ASN A 97 16.45 5.36 -14.42
N VAL A 98 16.19 5.13 -13.13
CA VAL A 98 14.85 4.69 -12.68
C VAL A 98 13.96 5.92 -12.54
N ARG A 99 13.29 6.33 -13.63
CA ARG A 99 12.41 7.52 -13.73
C ARG A 99 11.70 7.86 -12.42
N TRP A 100 10.83 6.98 -11.95
CA TRP A 100 9.98 7.23 -10.77
C TRP A 100 10.71 7.24 -9.44
N ARG A 101 11.98 6.82 -9.37
CA ARG A 101 12.78 6.94 -8.14
C ARG A 101 13.19 8.39 -7.93
N ASP A 102 13.60 9.03 -9.00
CA ASP A 102 14.22 10.36 -8.98
C ASP A 102 13.16 11.46 -9.20
N GLU A 103 11.99 11.09 -9.73
CA GLU A 103 10.83 11.96 -9.91
C GLU A 103 10.28 12.54 -8.58
N SER A 104 9.84 13.80 -8.62
CA SER A 104 9.27 14.46 -7.44
C SER A 104 7.88 13.90 -7.08
N ARG A 105 7.45 14.09 -5.82
CA ARG A 105 6.10 13.69 -5.39
C ARG A 105 5.00 14.35 -6.22
N LYS A 106 5.16 15.65 -6.52
CA LYS A 106 4.19 16.42 -7.29
C LYS A 106 4.01 15.85 -8.70
N GLU A 107 5.12 15.60 -9.40
CA GLU A 107 5.11 15.04 -10.76
C GLU A 107 4.51 13.63 -10.79
N ILE A 108 4.76 12.82 -9.76
CA ILE A 108 4.12 11.50 -9.62
C ILE A 108 2.61 11.64 -9.46
N VAL A 109 2.14 12.52 -8.58
CA VAL A 109 0.71 12.73 -8.36
C VAL A 109 0.05 13.25 -9.64
N GLU A 110 0.69 14.17 -10.35
CA GLU A 110 0.20 14.72 -11.61
C GLU A 110 0.03 13.62 -12.68
N ALA A 111 1.06 12.80 -12.90
CA ALA A 111 1.01 11.71 -13.88
C ALA A 111 -0.14 10.72 -13.58
N ILE A 112 -0.40 10.46 -12.29
CA ILE A 112 -1.50 9.58 -11.88
C ILE A 112 -2.85 10.23 -12.14
N ILE A 113 -3.01 11.52 -11.82
CA ILE A 113 -4.24 12.27 -12.05
C ILE A 113 -4.58 12.32 -13.55
N GLU A 114 -3.58 12.52 -14.40
CA GLU A 114 -3.75 12.46 -15.86
C GLU A 114 -4.23 11.08 -16.31
N ASN A 115 -3.62 10.00 -15.79
CA ASN A 115 -4.05 8.64 -16.09
C ASN A 115 -5.46 8.33 -15.56
N MET A 116 -5.80 8.78 -14.35
CA MET A 116 -7.15 8.70 -13.78
C MET A 116 -8.18 9.34 -14.69
N ARG A 117 -7.87 10.52 -15.22
CA ARG A 117 -8.76 11.24 -16.14
C ARG A 117 -8.88 10.55 -17.49
N LYS A 118 -7.77 10.10 -18.07
CA LYS A 118 -7.71 9.49 -19.41
C LYS A 118 -8.42 8.14 -19.45
N ASP A 119 -8.18 7.29 -18.44
CA ASP A 119 -8.64 5.89 -18.43
C ASP A 119 -9.82 5.64 -17.48
N HIS A 120 -10.39 6.71 -16.91
CA HIS A 120 -11.48 6.69 -15.94
C HIS A 120 -11.19 5.78 -14.73
N ILE A 121 -9.97 5.86 -14.20
CA ILE A 121 -9.55 5.15 -13.01
C ILE A 121 -9.92 6.01 -11.79
N ILE A 122 -10.76 5.46 -10.91
CA ILE A 122 -11.30 6.21 -9.76
C ILE A 122 -10.81 5.60 -8.43
N THR A 123 -10.59 4.29 -8.42
CA THR A 123 -10.20 3.52 -7.23
C THR A 123 -8.71 3.12 -7.26
N PHE A 124 -8.13 2.90 -6.08
CA PHE A 124 -6.77 2.39 -5.92
C PHE A 124 -6.61 1.02 -6.56
N THR A 125 -7.66 0.21 -6.44
CA THR A 125 -7.78 -1.10 -7.08
C THR A 125 -7.65 -0.98 -8.59
N GLU A 126 -8.47 -0.15 -9.23
CA GLU A 126 -8.41 0.06 -10.67
C GLU A 126 -7.03 0.56 -11.09
N TYR A 127 -6.42 1.46 -10.32
CA TYR A 127 -5.06 1.92 -10.59
C TYR A 127 -4.03 0.78 -10.53
N LYS A 128 -4.12 -0.08 -9.52
CA LYS A 128 -3.20 -1.21 -9.39
C LYS A 128 -3.32 -2.18 -10.58
N GLU A 129 -4.52 -2.40 -11.08
CA GLU A 129 -4.82 -3.38 -12.13
C GLU A 129 -4.62 -2.83 -13.54
N ARG A 130 -5.07 -1.59 -13.78
CA ARG A 130 -5.29 -1.04 -15.12
C ARG A 130 -4.50 0.21 -15.46
N ARG A 131 -3.72 0.78 -14.52
CA ARG A 131 -2.91 1.97 -14.83
C ARG A 131 -2.03 1.77 -16.06
N ASP A 132 -1.77 2.86 -16.75
CA ASP A 132 -0.74 2.90 -17.78
C ASP A 132 0.65 2.77 -17.14
N ARG A 133 1.29 1.62 -17.33
CA ARG A 133 2.58 1.28 -16.71
C ARG A 133 3.76 2.07 -17.29
N GLU A 134 3.60 2.69 -18.45
CA GLU A 134 4.64 3.50 -19.10
C GLU A 134 4.64 4.93 -18.55
N THR A 135 3.45 5.45 -18.26
CA THR A 135 3.25 6.84 -17.85
C THR A 135 2.98 7.01 -16.36
N THR A 136 2.78 5.93 -15.60
CA THR A 136 2.54 6.01 -14.14
C THR A 136 3.37 5.02 -13.32
N PRO A 137 3.70 5.35 -12.06
CA PRO A 137 4.47 4.46 -11.20
C PRO A 137 3.65 3.29 -10.63
N SER A 138 4.33 2.27 -10.12
CA SER A 138 3.64 1.18 -9.40
C SER A 138 3.08 1.63 -8.04
N ALA A 139 2.07 0.94 -7.52
CA ALA A 139 1.61 1.12 -6.14
C ALA A 139 2.75 0.96 -5.11
N ALA A 140 3.72 0.08 -5.37
CA ALA A 140 4.89 -0.07 -4.52
C ALA A 140 5.81 1.17 -4.53
N THR A 141 5.79 1.96 -5.59
CA THR A 141 6.51 3.24 -5.65
C THR A 141 5.82 4.30 -4.79
N LEU A 142 4.49 4.33 -4.78
CA LEU A 142 3.71 5.24 -3.92
C LEU A 142 4.02 4.99 -2.45
N SER A 143 4.00 3.73 -2.03
CA SER A 143 4.38 3.30 -0.69
C SER A 143 5.79 3.75 -0.29
N ARG A 144 6.78 3.57 -1.19
CA ARG A 144 8.17 4.00 -0.93
C ARG A 144 8.33 5.50 -0.79
N LYS A 145 7.49 6.28 -1.48
CA LYS A 145 7.54 7.74 -1.45
C LYS A 145 6.54 8.35 -0.46
N ASN A 146 5.88 7.54 0.35
CA ASN A 146 4.83 7.95 1.28
C ASN A 146 3.67 8.71 0.63
N ILE A 147 3.32 8.38 -0.61
CA ILE A 147 2.23 9.04 -1.33
C ILE A 147 0.95 8.26 -1.07
N LYS A 148 -0.03 8.91 -0.45
CA LYS A 148 -1.29 8.30 -0.05
C LYS A 148 -2.28 8.32 -1.22
N TRP A 149 -3.05 7.27 -1.40
CA TRP A 149 -4.11 7.25 -2.41
C TRP A 149 -5.22 8.26 -2.08
N SER A 150 -5.48 8.49 -0.80
CA SER A 150 -6.38 9.56 -0.35
C SER A 150 -5.94 10.96 -0.79
N GLU A 151 -4.65 11.26 -0.78
CA GLU A 151 -4.07 12.53 -1.27
C GLU A 151 -4.35 12.70 -2.77
N ILE A 152 -4.09 11.66 -3.56
CA ILE A 152 -4.35 11.65 -5.02
C ILE A 152 -5.84 11.87 -5.32
N LYS A 153 -6.74 11.15 -4.61
CA LYS A 153 -8.19 11.29 -4.77
C LYS A 153 -8.68 12.70 -4.43
N ASN A 154 -8.17 13.29 -3.35
CA ASN A 154 -8.53 14.64 -2.94
C ASN A 154 -8.10 15.67 -3.99
N GLU A 155 -6.87 15.56 -4.51
CA GLU A 155 -6.35 16.44 -5.56
C GLU A 155 -7.14 16.29 -6.87
N TYR A 156 -7.46 15.06 -7.28
CA TYR A 156 -8.29 14.80 -8.45
C TYR A 156 -9.68 15.46 -8.31
N LYS A 157 -10.33 15.27 -7.16
CA LYS A 157 -11.64 15.86 -6.86
C LYS A 157 -11.59 17.38 -6.83
N ALA A 158 -10.53 17.98 -6.28
CA ALA A 158 -10.38 19.43 -6.23
C ALA A 158 -10.28 20.07 -7.64
N ARG A 159 -9.76 19.33 -8.63
CA ARG A 159 -9.56 19.82 -10.00
C ARG A 159 -10.72 19.53 -10.96
N TYR A 160 -11.42 18.41 -10.76
CA TYR A 160 -12.37 17.88 -11.75
C TYR A 160 -13.72 17.44 -11.18
N GLY A 161 -13.89 17.48 -9.85
CA GLY A 161 -15.10 17.04 -9.15
C GLY A 161 -16.05 18.18 -8.79
#